data_AF-A0A3M1BWD4-F1
#
_entry.id   AF-A0A3M1BWD4-F1
#
_cell.length_a   1.000
_cell.length_b   1.000
_cell.length_c   1.000
_cell.angle_alpha   90.00
_cell.angle_beta   90.00
_cell.angle_gamma   90.00
#
_symmetry.space_group_name_H-M   'P 1'
#
loop_
_entity.id
_entity.type
_entity.pdbx_description
1 polymer ?
#
loop_
_entity_poly.entity_id
_entity_poly.type
_entity_poly.pdbx_seq_one_letter_code
_entity_poly.pdbx_strand_id
1 'polypeptide(L)'
;MFSENLLSGRSLEYISRAKELAKKRGDSKVDTDHLLLALLMDEKSALGKYLEKRGIEAKGLYKKVSEYLEKLYAQIGRAAEQEAKHLIDLRSKIMQVKSDIGHVQMELEKVRKAKESISQELQRVRRYGDYWSLQELQVELTRLERLESQYRSQLEGVERSLSAVFRPEDVRAFLENRLSIDGLIRKALETSSLVEQVKELGLSPERVTDAVGKIVFGREPVFDYSQNLVKVLERAQDRAVTEGLSQVEPYHIVASLLEAKDTIAGKILEDISGGEKMKDVAQELREEEKSALERFGVDLTQLAREGKLDPVIGREKEINQVIEVLLRRTKNNPVLVGDPGVGKTAIVEGLAQRIVNKEVPIELQDKA
;
A
#
# COMPACT_ATOMS: atom_id res chain seq x y z
N MET A 1 5.37 -3.97 -9.39
CA MET A 1 3.92 -3.73 -9.42
C MET A 1 3.23 -5.05 -9.12
N PHE A 2 2.69 -5.15 -7.91
CA PHE A 2 1.94 -6.30 -7.43
C PHE A 2 0.71 -6.62 -8.30
N SER A 3 0.36 -7.90 -8.43
CA SER A 3 -0.84 -8.38 -9.11
C SER A 3 -1.62 -9.36 -8.24
N GLU A 4 -2.92 -9.12 -8.06
CA GLU A 4 -3.82 -10.03 -7.32
C GLU A 4 -3.90 -11.43 -7.93
N ASN A 5 -3.61 -11.58 -9.22
CA ASN A 5 -3.61 -12.89 -9.91
C ASN A 5 -2.52 -13.83 -9.38
N LEU A 6 -1.52 -13.29 -8.68
CA LEU A 6 -0.46 -14.07 -8.05
C LEU A 6 -0.83 -14.52 -6.64
N LEU A 7 -1.96 -14.09 -6.07
CA LEU A 7 -2.40 -14.55 -4.75
C LEU A 7 -2.98 -15.96 -4.83
N SER A 8 -2.69 -16.79 -3.82
CA SER A 8 -3.44 -18.03 -3.63
C SER A 8 -4.89 -17.73 -3.23
N GLY A 9 -5.80 -18.71 -3.36
CA GLY A 9 -7.22 -18.51 -3.03
C GLY A 9 -7.44 -17.99 -1.62
N ARG A 10 -6.70 -18.52 -0.63
CA ARG A 10 -6.74 -18.06 0.77
C ARG A 10 -6.20 -16.65 0.94
N SER A 11 -5.09 -16.31 0.28
CA SER A 11 -4.55 -14.96 0.30
C SER A 11 -5.56 -13.94 -0.26
N LEU A 12 -6.24 -14.29 -1.34
CA LEU A 12 -7.27 -13.44 -1.95
C LEU A 12 -8.50 -13.25 -1.04
N GLU A 13 -8.87 -14.26 -0.25
CA GLU A 13 -9.91 -14.14 0.77
C GLU A 13 -9.54 -13.11 1.85
N TYR A 14 -8.32 -13.13 2.38
CA TYR A 14 -7.87 -12.14 3.37
C TYR A 14 -7.85 -10.72 2.81
N ILE A 15 -7.38 -10.56 1.57
CA ILE A 15 -7.37 -9.26 0.89
C ILE A 15 -8.78 -8.75 0.62
N SER A 16 -9.70 -9.64 0.25
CA SER A 16 -11.11 -9.30 0.06
C SER A 16 -11.77 -8.85 1.37
N ARG A 17 -11.50 -9.54 2.48
CA ARG A 17 -11.95 -9.11 3.81
C ARG A 17 -11.33 -7.77 4.22
N ALA A 18 -10.05 -7.54 3.92
CA ALA A 18 -9.41 -6.24 4.18
C ALA A 18 -10.09 -5.10 3.40
N LYS A 19 -10.45 -5.34 2.11
CA LYS A 19 -11.25 -4.40 1.29
C LYS A 19 -12.61 -4.12 1.92
N GLU A 20 -13.31 -5.13 2.41
CA GLU A 20 -14.60 -4.97 3.09
C GLU A 20 -14.49 -4.15 4.38
N LEU A 21 -13.47 -4.42 5.20
CA LEU A 21 -13.20 -3.66 6.42
C LEU A 21 -12.93 -2.18 6.12
N ALA A 22 -12.11 -1.89 5.12
CA ALA A 22 -11.83 -0.52 4.68
C ALA A 22 -13.11 0.21 4.22
N LYS A 23 -13.92 -0.45 3.38
CA LYS A 23 -15.22 0.11 2.93
C LYS A 23 -16.16 0.38 4.09
N LYS A 24 -16.27 -0.54 5.06
CA LYS A 24 -17.15 -0.39 6.23
C LYS A 24 -16.74 0.79 7.10
N ARG A 25 -15.44 1.10 7.17
CA ARG A 25 -14.88 2.25 7.90
C ARG A 25 -14.94 3.55 7.11
N GLY A 26 -15.30 3.50 5.83
CA GLY A 26 -15.31 4.67 4.94
C GLY A 26 -13.91 5.10 4.49
N ASP A 27 -12.93 4.21 4.58
CA ASP A 27 -11.56 4.48 4.18
C ASP A 27 -11.41 4.45 2.65
N SER A 28 -10.66 5.41 2.11
CA SER A 28 -10.32 5.46 0.69
C SER A 28 -9.25 4.45 0.30
N LYS A 29 -8.42 4.01 1.25
CA LYS A 29 -7.34 3.06 1.00
C LYS A 29 -7.46 1.82 1.86
N VAL A 30 -7.25 0.67 1.25
CA VAL A 30 -6.99 -0.58 1.97
C VAL A 30 -5.54 -0.53 2.44
N ASP A 31 -5.34 -0.65 3.74
CA ASP A 31 -4.03 -0.49 4.38
C ASP A 31 -3.69 -1.70 5.27
N THR A 32 -2.46 -1.74 5.78
CA THR A 32 -1.91 -2.87 6.53
C THR A 32 -2.71 -3.24 7.78
N ASP A 33 -3.37 -2.28 8.44
CA ASP A 33 -4.24 -2.54 9.59
C ASP A 33 -5.51 -3.32 9.21
N HIS A 34 -6.07 -3.06 8.04
CA HIS A 34 -7.22 -3.81 7.52
C HIS A 34 -6.86 -5.27 7.26
N LEU A 35 -5.68 -5.48 6.67
CA LEU A 35 -5.16 -6.82 6.42
C LEU A 35 -4.82 -7.54 7.72
N LEU A 36 -4.20 -6.84 8.68
CA LEU A 36 -3.95 -7.38 10.02
C LEU A 36 -5.25 -7.84 10.69
N LEU A 37 -6.28 -7.00 10.70
CA LEU A 37 -7.58 -7.35 11.28
C LEU A 37 -8.22 -8.54 10.54
N ALA A 38 -8.15 -8.57 9.21
CA ALA A 38 -8.67 -9.68 8.42
C ALA A 38 -7.99 -11.02 8.75
N LEU A 39 -6.67 -11.00 8.99
CA LEU A 39 -5.90 -12.17 9.42
C LEU A 39 -6.25 -12.58 10.86
N LEU A 40 -6.34 -11.63 11.79
CA LEU A 40 -6.68 -11.88 13.20
C LEU A 40 -8.11 -12.40 13.41
N MET A 41 -9.03 -12.14 12.47
CA MET A 41 -10.39 -12.69 12.51
C MET A 41 -10.44 -14.20 12.27
N ASP A 42 -9.43 -14.78 11.62
CA ASP A 42 -9.33 -16.21 11.38
C ASP A 42 -8.27 -16.82 12.31
N GLU A 43 -8.73 -17.54 13.34
CA GLU A 43 -7.86 -18.24 14.30
C GLU A 43 -6.99 -19.29 13.60
N LYS A 44 -7.41 -19.82 12.45
CA LYS A 44 -6.66 -20.81 11.67
C LYS A 44 -5.72 -20.17 10.64
N SER A 45 -5.69 -18.84 10.54
CA SER A 45 -4.74 -18.14 9.68
C SER A 45 -3.30 -18.45 10.09
N ALA A 46 -2.36 -18.24 9.17
CA ALA A 46 -0.93 -18.36 9.49
C ALA A 46 -0.53 -17.46 10.67
N LEU A 47 -1.12 -16.25 10.75
CA LEU A 47 -0.93 -15.35 11.89
C LEU A 47 -1.56 -15.89 13.16
N GLY A 48 -2.79 -16.44 13.09
CA GLY A 48 -3.48 -17.03 14.24
C GLY A 48 -2.69 -18.16 14.88
N LYS A 49 -2.19 -19.10 14.07
CA LYS A 49 -1.33 -20.21 14.53
C LYS A 49 0.00 -19.72 15.11
N TYR A 50 0.60 -18.72 14.47
CA TYR A 50 1.84 -18.10 14.95
C TYR A 50 1.68 -17.45 16.33
N LEU A 51 0.53 -16.80 16.57
CA LEU A 51 0.19 -16.19 17.86
C LEU A 51 -0.15 -17.23 18.92
N GLU A 52 -0.88 -18.30 18.56
CA GLU A 52 -1.26 -19.37 19.48
C GLU A 52 -0.06 -20.02 20.14
N LYS A 53 1.00 -20.30 19.37
CA LYS A 53 2.28 -20.83 19.90
C LYS A 53 2.97 -19.92 20.92
N ARG A 54 2.72 -18.62 20.84
CA ARG A 54 3.24 -17.62 21.78
C ARG A 54 2.27 -17.36 22.94
N GLY A 55 1.22 -18.18 23.07
CA GLY A 55 0.21 -18.08 24.12
C GLY A 55 -0.75 -16.90 23.93
N ILE A 56 -0.88 -16.41 22.70
CA ILE A 56 -1.68 -15.22 22.38
C ILE A 56 -2.93 -15.65 21.60
N GLU A 57 -4.10 -15.41 22.20
CA GLU A 57 -5.38 -15.68 21.56
C GLU A 57 -5.65 -14.64 20.46
N ALA A 58 -5.73 -15.09 19.20
CA ALA A 58 -5.94 -14.23 18.03
C ALA A 58 -7.21 -13.38 18.14
N LYS A 59 -8.31 -13.95 18.64
CA LYS A 59 -9.58 -13.25 18.87
C LYS A 59 -9.49 -12.18 19.95
N GLY A 60 -8.79 -12.48 21.04
CA GLY A 60 -8.51 -11.52 22.11
C GLY A 60 -7.66 -10.35 21.59
N LEU A 61 -6.66 -10.64 20.74
CA LEU A 61 -5.84 -9.64 20.11
C LEU A 61 -6.63 -8.80 19.10
N TYR A 62 -7.46 -9.41 18.25
CA TYR A 62 -8.35 -8.73 17.32
C TYR A 62 -9.17 -7.66 18.04
N LYS A 63 -9.78 -8.00 19.19
CA LYS A 63 -10.58 -7.06 19.98
C LYS A 63 -9.74 -5.88 20.47
N LYS A 64 -8.57 -6.13 21.05
CA LYS A 64 -7.66 -5.09 21.55
C LYS A 64 -7.18 -4.15 20.43
N VAL A 65 -6.76 -4.72 19.30
CA VAL A 65 -6.29 -3.97 18.13
C VAL A 65 -7.42 -3.15 17.52
N SER A 66 -8.62 -3.73 17.40
CA SER A 66 -9.79 -3.00 16.89
C SER A 66 -10.15 -1.81 17.77
N GLU A 67 -10.18 -1.98 19.10
CA GLU A 67 -10.46 -0.89 20.04
C GLU A 67 -9.38 0.20 20.02
N TYR A 68 -8.11 -0.18 19.89
CA TYR A 68 -7.01 0.76 19.72
C TYR A 68 -7.14 1.58 18.44
N LEU A 69 -7.35 0.91 17.30
CA LEU A 69 -7.47 1.55 16.00
C LEU A 69 -8.70 2.47 15.95
N GLU A 70 -9.82 2.08 16.53
CA GLU A 70 -11.03 2.93 16.60
C GLU A 70 -10.75 4.27 17.32
N LYS A 71 -10.07 4.22 18.46
CA LYS A 71 -9.66 5.43 19.20
C LYS A 71 -8.67 6.27 18.40
N LEU A 72 -7.70 5.63 17.76
CA LEU A 72 -6.69 6.29 16.94
C LEU A 72 -7.34 7.04 15.76
N TYR A 73 -8.22 6.37 15.00
CA TYR A 73 -8.89 6.98 13.86
C TYR A 73 -9.87 8.08 14.27
N ALA A 74 -10.52 7.98 15.43
CA ALA A 74 -11.34 9.07 15.96
C ALA A 74 -10.51 10.33 16.32
N GLN A 75 -9.25 10.16 16.73
CA GLN A 75 -8.33 11.29 16.95
C GLN A 75 -7.85 11.88 15.63
N ILE A 76 -7.41 11.04 14.69
CA ILE A 76 -6.95 11.45 13.36
C ILE A 76 -8.08 12.14 12.59
N GLY A 77 -9.31 11.64 12.66
CA GLY A 77 -10.47 12.25 12.00
C GLY A 77 -10.74 13.68 12.48
N ARG A 78 -10.67 13.91 13.80
CA ARG A 78 -10.80 15.27 14.36
C ARG A 78 -9.66 16.18 13.92
N ALA A 79 -8.42 15.67 13.88
CA ALA A 79 -7.28 16.43 13.40
C ALA A 79 -7.40 16.76 11.90
N ALA A 80 -7.89 15.81 11.09
CA ALA A 80 -8.16 16.01 9.67
C ALA A 80 -9.24 17.06 9.42
N GLU A 81 -10.32 17.06 10.20
CA GLU A 81 -11.35 18.12 10.13
C GLU A 81 -10.79 19.49 10.48
N GLN A 82 -9.93 19.58 11.49
CA GLN A 82 -9.28 20.83 11.88
C GLN A 82 -8.31 21.32 10.80
N GLU A 83 -7.50 20.41 10.23
CA GLU A 83 -6.60 20.72 9.13
C GLU A 83 -7.38 21.17 7.89
N ALA A 84 -8.49 20.50 7.57
CA ALA A 84 -9.36 20.90 6.47
C ALA A 84 -9.90 22.32 6.64
N LYS A 85 -10.38 22.69 7.85
CA LYS A 85 -10.82 24.05 8.15
C LYS A 85 -9.70 25.07 7.95
N HIS A 86 -8.50 24.78 8.47
CA HIS A 86 -7.33 25.63 8.29
C HIS A 86 -6.98 25.83 6.81
N LEU A 87 -7.01 24.76 6.01
CA LEU A 87 -6.72 24.84 4.57
C LEU A 87 -7.81 25.58 3.78
N ILE A 88 -9.08 25.51 4.17
CA ILE A 88 -10.18 26.29 3.57
C ILE A 88 -9.97 27.79 3.84
N ASP A 89 -9.61 28.15 5.08
CA ASP A 89 -9.31 29.54 5.44
C ASP A 89 -8.08 30.05 4.68
N LEU A 90 -7.03 29.22 4.62
CA LEU A 90 -5.81 29.52 3.87
C LEU A 90 -6.10 29.70 2.37
N ARG A 91 -6.92 28.82 1.78
CA ARG A 91 -7.38 28.93 0.39
C ARG A 91 -8.11 30.25 0.15
N SER A 92 -9.00 30.66 1.06
CA SER A 92 -9.73 31.92 0.96
C SER A 92 -8.80 33.14 1.02
N LYS A 93 -7.80 33.11 1.90
CA LYS A 93 -6.75 34.16 1.97
C LYS A 93 -5.93 34.22 0.67
N ILE A 94 -5.52 33.08 0.12
CA ILE A 94 -4.78 33.03 -1.15
C ILE A 94 -5.63 33.54 -2.31
N MET A 95 -6.94 33.28 -2.33
CA MET A 95 -7.84 33.82 -3.35
C MET A 95 -7.85 35.35 -3.34
N GLN A 96 -7.91 35.97 -2.15
CA GLN A 96 -7.82 37.42 -2.00
C GLN A 96 -6.46 37.95 -2.50
N VAL A 97 -5.36 37.34 -2.02
CA VAL A 97 -4.00 37.70 -2.45
C VAL A 97 -3.83 37.55 -3.96
N LYS A 98 -4.41 36.53 -4.59
CA LYS A 98 -4.36 36.33 -6.05
C LYS A 98 -5.08 37.45 -6.81
N SER A 99 -6.22 37.89 -6.30
CA SER A 99 -6.95 39.03 -6.87
C SER A 99 -6.09 40.30 -6.80
N ASP A 100 -5.46 40.55 -5.66
CA ASP A 100 -4.59 41.71 -5.44
C ASP A 100 -3.36 41.67 -6.36
N ILE A 101 -2.70 40.51 -6.47
CA ILE A 101 -1.60 40.28 -7.42
C ILE A 101 -2.06 40.58 -8.85
N GLY A 102 -3.22 40.08 -9.26
CA GLY A 102 -3.76 40.33 -10.60
C GLY A 102 -3.98 41.82 -10.88
N HIS A 103 -4.47 42.57 -9.89
CA HIS A 103 -4.64 44.02 -10.01
C HIS A 103 -3.28 44.73 -10.13
N VAL A 104 -2.29 44.35 -9.31
CA VAL A 104 -0.93 44.92 -9.38
C VAL A 104 -0.25 44.60 -10.72
N GLN A 105 -0.37 43.37 -11.21
CA GLN A 105 0.16 42.96 -12.51
C GLN A 105 -0.48 43.75 -13.66
N MET A 106 -1.79 43.99 -13.60
CA MET A 106 -2.50 44.81 -14.59
C MET A 106 -2.00 46.27 -14.60
N GLU A 107 -1.85 46.89 -13.43
CA GLU A 107 -1.33 48.26 -13.33
C GLU A 107 0.13 48.35 -13.80
N LEU A 108 0.95 47.34 -13.47
CA LEU A 108 2.34 47.26 -13.92
C LEU A 108 2.42 47.15 -15.45
N GLU A 109 1.52 46.38 -16.09
CA GLU A 109 1.44 46.29 -17.55
C GLU A 109 0.99 47.61 -18.20
N LYS A 110 0.07 48.35 -17.58
CA LYS A 110 -0.31 49.71 -18.03
C LYS A 110 0.88 50.67 -17.95
N VAL A 111 1.61 50.67 -16.82
CA VAL A 111 2.82 51.49 -16.62
C VAL A 111 3.88 51.13 -17.67
N ARG A 112 4.09 49.84 -17.93
CA ARG A 112 5.04 49.38 -18.97
C ARG A 112 4.69 49.91 -20.35
N LYS A 113 3.43 49.77 -20.78
CA LYS A 113 2.97 50.30 -22.08
C LYS A 113 3.10 51.82 -22.17
N ALA A 114 2.78 52.54 -21.10
CA ALA A 114 2.95 53.99 -21.03
C ALA A 114 4.44 54.39 -21.14
N LYS A 115 5.34 53.67 -20.46
CA LYS A 115 6.79 53.90 -20.56
C LYS A 115 7.30 53.66 -21.98
N GLU A 116 6.85 52.60 -22.64
CA GLU A 116 7.20 52.32 -24.04
C GLU A 116 6.76 53.45 -24.97
N SER A 117 5.52 53.95 -24.80
CA SER A 117 5.01 55.10 -25.57
C SER A 117 5.85 56.37 -25.34
N ILE A 118 6.09 56.74 -24.08
CA ILE A 118 6.88 57.94 -23.72
C ILE A 118 8.33 57.80 -24.21
N SER A 119 8.91 56.59 -24.14
CA SER A 119 10.27 56.35 -24.64
C SER A 119 10.38 56.56 -26.15
N GLN A 120 9.38 56.10 -26.91
CA GLN A 120 9.31 56.33 -28.35
C GLN A 120 9.13 57.82 -28.68
N GLU A 121 8.32 58.54 -27.90
CA GLU A 121 8.07 59.97 -28.08
C GLU A 121 9.30 60.82 -27.72
N LEU A 122 9.99 60.50 -26.62
CA LEU A 122 11.29 61.09 -26.27
C LEU A 122 12.32 60.94 -27.39
N GLN A 123 12.37 59.76 -28.04
CA GLN A 123 13.25 59.55 -29.19
C GLN A 123 12.87 60.38 -30.43
N ARG A 124 11.58 60.73 -30.59
CA ARG A 124 11.13 61.64 -31.65
C ARG A 124 11.50 63.08 -31.30
N VAL A 125 11.14 63.56 -30.11
CA VAL A 125 11.40 64.94 -29.66
C VAL A 125 12.90 65.26 -29.66
N ARG A 126 13.75 64.32 -29.22
CA ARG A 126 15.22 64.45 -29.31
C ARG A 126 15.74 64.68 -30.73
N ARG A 127 15.06 64.16 -31.76
CA ARG A 127 15.44 64.33 -33.16
C ARG A 127 15.03 65.69 -33.73
N TYR A 128 13.96 66.29 -33.21
CA TYR A 128 13.40 67.55 -33.72
C TYR A 128 13.79 68.79 -32.90
N GLY A 129 14.44 68.62 -31.74
CA GLY A 129 15.06 69.72 -31.00
C GLY A 129 14.11 70.54 -30.11
N ASP A 130 12.93 70.02 -29.75
CA ASP A 130 12.02 70.68 -28.82
C ASP A 130 12.42 70.41 -27.37
N TYR A 131 13.09 71.39 -26.75
CA TYR A 131 13.64 71.28 -25.40
C TYR A 131 12.58 71.29 -24.30
N TRP A 132 11.44 71.97 -24.49
CA TRP A 132 10.39 72.08 -23.47
C TRP A 132 9.63 70.75 -23.35
N SER A 133 9.22 70.16 -24.48
CA SER A 133 8.59 68.83 -24.48
C SER A 133 9.54 67.73 -23.99
N LEU A 134 10.85 67.90 -24.16
CA LEU A 134 11.84 66.92 -23.70
C LEU A 134 11.93 66.84 -22.17
N GLN A 135 11.91 67.97 -21.46
CA GLN A 135 11.92 67.98 -20.00
C GLN A 135 10.62 67.40 -19.42
N GLU A 136 9.47 67.73 -19.99
CA GLU A 136 8.17 67.24 -19.55
C GLU A 136 8.07 65.70 -19.66
N LEU A 137 8.44 65.15 -20.82
CA LEU A 137 8.44 63.71 -21.06
C LEU A 137 9.46 62.96 -20.16
N GLN A 138 10.60 63.59 -19.82
CA GLN A 138 11.56 63.02 -18.88
C GLN A 138 10.98 62.93 -17.46
N VAL A 139 10.30 63.98 -17.00
CA VAL A 139 9.66 63.99 -15.68
C VAL A 139 8.59 62.90 -15.58
N GLU A 140 7.77 62.74 -16.62
CA GLU A 140 6.74 61.70 -16.65
C GLU A 140 7.35 60.28 -16.73
N LEU A 141 8.44 60.08 -17.48
CA LEU A 141 9.16 58.80 -17.49
C LEU A 141 9.69 58.44 -16.09
N THR A 142 10.31 59.39 -15.38
CA THR A 142 10.79 59.18 -14.01
C THR A 142 9.64 58.92 -13.02
N ARG A 143 8.45 59.48 -13.25
CA ARG A 143 7.25 59.15 -12.47
C ARG A 143 6.81 57.71 -12.72
N LEU A 144 6.74 57.28 -13.98
CA LEU A 144 6.38 55.91 -14.34
C LEU A 144 7.40 54.88 -13.82
N GLU A 145 8.69 55.19 -13.84
CA GLU A 145 9.74 54.35 -13.23
C GLU A 145 9.55 54.17 -11.74
N ARG A 146 9.16 55.23 -11.02
CA ARG A 146 8.83 55.15 -9.59
C ARG A 146 7.61 54.28 -9.35
N LEU A 147 6.55 54.42 -10.15
CA LEU A 147 5.35 53.58 -10.06
C LEU A 147 5.66 52.11 -10.34
N GLU A 148 6.45 51.82 -11.38
CA GLU A 148 6.90 50.46 -11.68
C GLU A 148 7.69 49.85 -10.52
N SER A 149 8.65 50.60 -9.96
CA SER A 149 9.43 50.16 -8.79
C SER A 149 8.53 49.87 -7.58
N GLN A 150 7.53 50.74 -7.33
CA GLN A 150 6.56 50.55 -6.26
C GLN A 150 5.73 49.27 -6.44
N TYR A 151 5.17 49.02 -7.64
CA TYR A 151 4.40 47.81 -7.92
C TYR A 151 5.26 46.54 -7.86
N ARG A 152 6.51 46.58 -8.33
CA ARG A 152 7.44 45.46 -8.18
C ARG A 152 7.73 45.15 -6.71
N SER A 153 7.99 46.19 -5.89
CA SER A 153 8.20 46.01 -4.45
C SER A 153 6.96 45.42 -3.75
N GLN A 154 5.75 45.74 -4.21
CA GLN A 154 4.52 45.12 -3.69
C GLN A 154 4.46 43.62 -4.02
N LEU A 155 4.75 43.23 -5.26
CA LEU A 155 4.79 41.82 -5.66
C LEU A 155 5.85 41.03 -4.91
N GLU A 156 7.05 41.60 -4.72
CA GLU A 156 8.09 40.98 -3.90
C GLU A 156 7.69 40.83 -2.43
N GLY A 157 6.91 41.77 -1.90
CA GLY A 157 6.34 41.68 -0.56
C GLY A 157 5.39 40.49 -0.44
N VAL A 158 4.52 40.31 -1.44
CA VAL A 158 3.60 39.17 -1.50
C VAL A 158 4.34 37.84 -1.65
N GLU A 159 5.36 37.77 -2.51
CA GLU A 159 6.20 36.57 -2.65
C GLU A 159 6.86 36.18 -1.32
N ARG A 160 7.38 37.17 -0.57
CA ARG A 160 7.96 36.95 0.77
C ARG A 160 6.93 36.44 1.76
N SER A 161 5.73 37.04 1.81
CA SER A 161 4.66 36.60 2.71
C SER A 161 4.17 35.18 2.40
N LEU A 162 4.02 34.82 1.12
CA LEU A 162 3.63 33.47 0.72
C LEU A 162 4.75 32.47 1.01
N SER A 163 6.02 32.84 0.80
CA SER A 163 7.17 31.96 1.05
C SER A 163 7.43 31.69 2.54
N ALA A 164 6.76 32.40 3.45
CA ALA A 164 6.77 32.08 4.88
C ALA A 164 5.90 30.86 5.22
N VAL A 165 4.94 30.52 4.36
CA VAL A 165 3.98 29.42 4.57
C VAL A 165 4.21 28.28 3.57
N PHE A 166 4.60 28.62 2.34
CA PHE A 166 4.81 27.69 1.24
C PHE A 166 6.27 27.62 0.84
N ARG A 167 6.66 26.55 0.14
CA ARG A 167 8.01 26.45 -0.42
C ARG A 167 8.23 27.52 -1.49
N PRO A 168 9.41 28.17 -1.55
CA PRO A 168 9.69 29.21 -2.52
C PRO A 168 9.46 28.78 -3.98
N GLU A 169 9.82 27.53 -4.34
CA GLU A 169 9.53 26.98 -5.67
C GLU A 169 8.03 26.94 -6.02
N ASP A 170 7.18 26.55 -5.07
CA ASP A 170 5.72 26.48 -5.27
C ASP A 170 5.10 27.88 -5.37
N VAL A 171 5.60 28.84 -4.58
CA VAL A 171 5.18 30.25 -4.65
C VAL A 171 5.51 30.85 -6.01
N ARG A 172 6.73 30.65 -6.51
CA ARG A 172 7.11 31.13 -7.85
C ARG A 172 6.24 30.51 -8.94
N ALA A 173 6.03 29.19 -8.89
CA ALA A 173 5.14 28.52 -9.83
C ALA A 173 3.71 29.06 -9.77
N PHE A 174 3.21 29.42 -8.58
CA PHE A 174 1.91 30.05 -8.40
C PHE A 174 1.84 31.47 -9.00
N LEU A 175 2.84 32.32 -8.74
CA LEU A 175 2.91 33.68 -9.27
C LEU A 175 3.02 33.72 -10.80
N GLU A 176 3.68 32.71 -11.38
CA GLU A 176 3.80 32.51 -12.83
C GLU A 176 2.60 31.79 -13.47
N ASN A 177 1.51 31.56 -12.71
CA ASN A 177 0.31 30.83 -13.14
C ASN A 177 0.56 29.38 -13.60
N ARG A 178 1.72 28.79 -13.25
CA ARG A 178 2.02 27.37 -13.48
C ARG A 178 1.40 26.47 -12.40
N LEU A 179 1.04 27.03 -11.25
CA LEU A 179 0.38 26.33 -10.15
C LEU A 179 -0.96 27.00 -9.80
N SER A 180 -2.01 26.20 -9.65
CA SER A 180 -3.32 26.69 -9.21
C SER A 180 -3.36 26.89 -7.68
N ILE A 181 -4.38 27.61 -7.18
CA ILE A 181 -4.60 27.74 -5.73
C ILE A 181 -4.76 26.35 -5.09
N ASP A 182 -5.59 25.50 -5.68
CA ASP A 182 -5.79 24.13 -5.19
C ASP A 182 -4.48 23.30 -5.23
N GLY A 183 -3.62 23.54 -6.23
CA GLY A 183 -2.29 22.94 -6.30
C GLY A 183 -1.40 23.35 -5.14
N LEU A 184 -1.40 24.64 -4.80
CA LEU A 184 -0.64 25.19 -3.68
C LEU A 184 -1.17 24.69 -2.32
N ILE A 185 -2.49 24.59 -2.16
CA ILE A 185 -3.13 24.03 -0.95
C ILE A 185 -2.84 22.53 -0.83
N ARG A 186 -2.82 21.78 -1.94
CA ARG A 186 -2.43 20.37 -1.93
C ARG A 186 -0.98 20.20 -1.47
N LYS A 187 -0.07 21.04 -1.95
CA LYS A 187 1.33 21.04 -1.50
C LYS A 187 1.46 21.30 0.00
N ALA A 188 0.70 22.26 0.54
CA ALA A 188 0.66 22.51 1.98
C ALA A 188 0.14 21.30 2.76
N LEU A 189 -0.92 20.63 2.29
CA LEU A 189 -1.43 19.41 2.91
C LEU A 189 -0.40 18.29 2.89
N GLU A 190 0.29 18.07 1.77
CA GLU A 190 1.35 17.04 1.62
C GLU A 190 2.51 17.24 2.62
N THR A 191 2.78 18.49 3.01
CA THR A 191 3.83 18.85 3.98
C THR A 191 3.30 19.19 5.38
N SER A 192 2.04 18.91 5.66
CA SER A 192 1.42 19.24 6.95
C SER A 192 1.97 18.38 8.08
N SER A 193 1.97 18.93 9.30
CA SER A 193 2.38 18.19 10.51
C SER A 193 1.50 16.97 10.76
N LEU A 194 0.21 17.05 10.41
CA LEU A 194 -0.71 15.92 10.49
C LEU A 194 -0.26 14.75 9.62
N VAL A 195 0.17 15.01 8.38
CA VAL A 195 0.66 13.97 7.46
C VAL A 195 1.93 13.31 8.02
N GLU A 196 2.85 14.09 8.60
CA GLU A 196 4.06 13.52 9.22
C GLU A 196 3.73 12.68 10.46
N GLN A 197 2.81 13.12 11.33
CA GLN A 197 2.35 12.32 12.48
C GLN A 197 1.73 10.99 12.05
N VAL A 198 0.95 10.99 10.96
CA VAL A 198 0.35 9.76 10.39
C VAL A 198 1.43 8.80 9.89
N LYS A 199 2.48 9.31 9.23
CA LYS A 199 3.65 8.50 8.84
C LYS A 199 4.38 7.93 10.06
N GLU A 200 4.58 8.74 11.09
CA GLU A 200 5.24 8.31 12.34
C GLU A 200 4.44 7.22 13.08
N LEU A 201 3.12 7.21 12.95
CA LEU A 201 2.25 6.13 13.44
C LEU A 201 2.30 4.87 12.56
N GLY A 202 2.89 4.95 11.36
CA GLY A 202 2.96 3.85 10.38
C GLY A 202 1.70 3.71 9.52
N LEU A 203 0.80 4.68 9.56
CA LEU A 203 -0.36 4.75 8.70
C LEU A 203 0.01 5.35 7.35
N SER A 204 -0.74 5.00 6.31
CA SER A 204 -0.49 5.54 4.98
C SER A 204 -1.02 6.98 4.85
N PRO A 205 -0.16 7.96 4.49
CA PRO A 205 -0.53 9.37 4.32
C PRO A 205 -1.73 9.62 3.41
N GLU A 206 -1.89 8.77 2.40
CA GLU A 206 -2.94 8.85 1.39
C GLU A 206 -4.32 8.85 2.03
N ARG A 207 -4.52 8.12 3.13
CA ARG A 207 -5.82 8.06 3.81
C ARG A 207 -6.23 9.40 4.40
N VAL A 208 -5.28 10.13 4.97
CA VAL A 208 -5.56 11.43 5.59
C VAL A 208 -5.60 12.53 4.54
N THR A 209 -4.69 12.49 3.56
CA THR A 209 -4.71 13.45 2.45
C THR A 209 -5.98 13.32 1.59
N ASP A 210 -6.49 12.11 1.39
CA ASP A 210 -7.78 11.86 0.73
C ASP A 210 -8.95 12.37 1.56
N ALA A 211 -8.98 12.10 2.87
CA ALA A 211 -10.03 12.55 3.77
C ALA A 211 -10.11 14.09 3.84
N VAL A 212 -8.96 14.75 4.05
CA VAL A 212 -8.87 16.22 4.05
C VAL A 212 -9.19 16.75 2.64
N GLY A 213 -8.66 16.12 1.59
CA GLY A 213 -8.86 16.53 0.21
C GLY A 213 -10.33 16.48 -0.21
N LYS A 214 -11.09 15.49 0.26
CA LYS A 214 -12.54 15.41 0.05
C LYS A 214 -13.26 16.61 0.65
N ILE A 215 -12.90 17.02 1.87
CA ILE A 215 -13.52 18.18 2.56
C ILE A 215 -13.13 19.49 1.87
N VAL A 216 -11.85 19.67 1.54
CA VAL A 216 -11.30 20.94 1.03
C VAL A 216 -11.60 21.15 -0.45
N PHE A 217 -11.53 20.09 -1.26
CA PHE A 217 -11.63 20.16 -2.73
C PHE A 217 -12.89 19.52 -3.30
N GLY A 218 -13.69 18.82 -2.49
CA GLY A 218 -14.93 18.16 -2.94
C GLY A 218 -14.72 16.98 -3.90
N ARG A 219 -13.50 16.43 -3.98
CA ARG A 219 -13.17 15.29 -4.85
C ARG A 219 -13.27 14.00 -4.06
N GLU A 220 -14.06 13.05 -4.58
CA GLU A 220 -14.08 11.70 -4.03
C GLU A 220 -12.76 10.98 -4.35
N PRO A 221 -12.08 10.40 -3.35
CA PRO A 221 -10.85 9.67 -3.58
C PRO A 221 -11.10 8.32 -4.25
N VAL A 222 -10.10 7.83 -4.97
CA VAL A 222 -10.15 6.51 -5.61
C VAL A 222 -9.91 5.43 -4.56
N PHE A 223 -10.83 4.47 -4.48
CA PHE A 223 -10.69 3.30 -3.64
C PHE A 223 -9.63 2.34 -4.20
N ASP A 224 -8.50 2.20 -3.51
CA ASP A 224 -7.36 1.39 -3.95
C ASP A 224 -6.51 0.92 -2.75
N TYR A 225 -5.40 0.23 -2.99
CA TYR A 225 -4.40 -0.09 -1.98
C TYR A 225 -3.58 1.13 -1.57
N SER A 226 -3.18 1.17 -0.30
CA SER A 226 -2.20 2.13 0.19
C SER A 226 -0.78 1.78 -0.28
N GLN A 227 0.13 2.75 -0.36
CA GLN A 227 1.54 2.46 -0.67
C GLN A 227 2.19 1.50 0.34
N ASN A 228 1.83 1.58 1.62
CA ASN A 228 2.37 0.66 2.63
C ASN A 228 1.92 -0.77 2.38
N LEU A 229 0.64 -0.98 2.07
CA LEU A 229 0.14 -2.31 1.77
C LEU A 229 0.70 -2.85 0.46
N VAL A 230 0.83 -2.02 -0.58
CA VAL A 230 1.48 -2.42 -1.85
C VAL A 230 2.91 -2.90 -1.58
N LYS A 231 3.70 -2.16 -0.80
CA LYS A 231 5.07 -2.58 -0.44
C LYS A 231 5.10 -3.93 0.30
N VAL A 232 4.15 -4.17 1.21
CA VAL A 232 4.03 -5.45 1.91
C VAL A 232 3.71 -6.59 0.94
N LEU A 233 2.79 -6.36 0.01
CA LEU A 233 2.38 -7.37 -0.98
C LEU A 233 3.46 -7.66 -2.02
N GLU A 234 4.21 -6.64 -2.44
CA GLU A 234 5.39 -6.83 -3.31
C GLU A 234 6.47 -7.65 -2.60
N ARG A 235 6.76 -7.40 -1.32
CA ARG A 235 7.68 -8.25 -0.54
C ARG A 235 7.17 -9.69 -0.39
N ALA A 236 5.86 -9.87 -0.21
CA ALA A 236 5.27 -11.21 -0.13
C ALA A 236 5.40 -11.96 -1.46
N GLN A 237 5.23 -11.24 -2.58
CA GLN A 237 5.47 -11.76 -3.92
C GLN A 237 6.93 -12.16 -4.13
N ASP A 238 7.88 -11.31 -3.76
CA ASP A 238 9.31 -11.59 -3.89
C ASP A 238 9.72 -12.84 -3.10
N ARG A 239 9.11 -13.05 -1.92
CA ARG A 239 9.31 -14.26 -1.11
C ARG A 239 8.80 -15.51 -1.82
N ALA A 240 7.57 -15.47 -2.34
CA ALA A 240 7.01 -16.60 -3.09
C ALA A 240 7.89 -16.99 -4.29
N VAL A 241 8.37 -15.99 -5.04
CA VAL A 241 9.29 -16.20 -6.16
C VAL A 241 10.62 -16.81 -5.70
N THR A 242 11.18 -16.33 -4.60
CA THR A 242 12.44 -16.86 -4.02
C THR A 242 12.28 -18.32 -3.58
N GLU A 243 11.08 -18.71 -3.14
CA GLU A 243 10.75 -20.08 -2.77
C GLU A 243 10.35 -20.98 -3.97
N GLY A 244 10.33 -20.43 -5.18
CA GLY A 244 9.95 -21.15 -6.41
C GLY A 244 8.45 -21.41 -6.54
N LEU A 245 7.62 -20.67 -5.81
CA LEU A 245 6.16 -20.78 -5.84
C LEU A 245 5.56 -19.80 -6.85
N SER A 246 4.56 -20.27 -7.60
CA SER A 246 3.81 -19.43 -8.54
C SER A 246 2.75 -18.55 -7.89
N GLN A 247 2.43 -18.83 -6.63
CA GLN A 247 1.40 -18.13 -5.87
C GLN A 247 1.92 -17.64 -4.52
N VAL A 248 1.41 -16.50 -4.09
CA VAL A 248 1.64 -15.89 -2.79
C VAL A 248 0.67 -16.50 -1.80
N GLU A 249 1.18 -17.41 -0.99
CA GLU A 249 0.47 -18.00 0.15
C GLU A 249 0.36 -17.05 1.36
N PRO A 250 -0.60 -17.27 2.28
CA PRO A 250 -0.83 -16.37 3.41
C PRO A 250 0.39 -16.20 4.31
N TYR A 251 1.23 -17.23 4.49
CA TYR A 251 2.47 -17.12 5.28
C TYR A 251 3.45 -16.10 4.72
N HIS A 252 3.53 -15.92 3.39
CA HIS A 252 4.38 -14.88 2.79
C HIS A 252 3.89 -13.48 3.16
N ILE A 253 2.56 -13.31 3.20
CA ILE A 253 1.91 -12.06 3.59
C ILE A 253 2.17 -11.77 5.07
N VAL A 254 1.94 -12.75 5.95
CA VAL A 254 2.17 -12.61 7.39
C VAL A 254 3.64 -12.32 7.69
N ALA A 255 4.56 -13.05 7.05
CA ALA A 255 5.98 -12.75 7.16
C ALA A 255 6.27 -11.31 6.71
N SER A 256 5.79 -10.88 5.54
CA SER A 256 6.06 -9.53 5.03
C SER A 256 5.47 -8.42 5.92
N LEU A 257 4.32 -8.66 6.55
CA LEU A 257 3.72 -7.76 7.55
C LEU A 257 4.59 -7.64 8.80
N LEU A 258 5.10 -8.76 9.32
CA LEU A 258 5.98 -8.79 10.49
C LEU A 258 7.31 -8.04 10.23
N GLU A 259 7.78 -8.03 8.98
CA GLU A 259 8.99 -7.29 8.59
C GLU A 259 8.77 -5.79 8.44
N ALA A 260 7.54 -5.39 8.11
CA ALA A 260 7.20 -4.03 7.77
C ALA A 260 7.00 -3.17 9.04
N LYS A 261 8.04 -3.06 9.86
CA LYS A 261 8.07 -2.33 11.15
C LYS A 261 7.77 -0.84 11.04
N ASP A 262 7.88 -0.28 9.84
CA ASP A 262 7.49 1.08 9.52
C ASP A 262 5.97 1.25 9.36
N THR A 263 5.22 0.16 9.21
CA THR A 263 3.76 0.16 9.04
C THR A 263 3.01 -0.04 10.36
N ILE A 264 1.78 0.43 10.44
CA ILE A 264 0.95 0.30 11.64
C ILE A 264 0.77 -1.17 12.06
N ALA A 265 0.57 -2.08 11.10
CA ALA A 265 0.46 -3.50 11.40
C ALA A 265 1.77 -4.08 11.92
N GLY A 266 2.89 -3.75 11.29
CA GLY A 266 4.21 -4.20 11.73
C GLY A 266 4.56 -3.71 13.13
N LYS A 267 4.27 -2.45 13.46
CA LYS A 267 4.45 -1.88 14.82
C LYS A 267 3.63 -2.64 15.86
N ILE A 268 2.34 -2.83 15.59
CA ILE A 268 1.44 -3.59 16.48
C ILE A 268 1.96 -5.01 16.69
N LEU A 269 2.42 -5.67 15.62
CA LEU A 269 2.92 -7.03 15.71
C LEU A 269 4.31 -7.12 16.38
N GLU A 270 5.16 -6.11 16.23
CA GLU A 270 6.48 -6.03 16.86
C GLU A 270 6.36 -5.94 18.39
N ASP A 271 5.46 -5.09 18.88
CA ASP A 271 5.14 -4.96 20.31
C ASP A 271 4.70 -6.30 20.94
N ILE A 272 4.15 -7.19 20.12
CA ILE A 272 3.62 -8.49 20.53
C ILE A 272 4.64 -9.61 20.36
N SER A 273 5.46 -9.57 19.31
CA SER A 273 6.34 -10.68 18.90
C SER A 273 7.72 -10.66 19.58
N GLY A 274 8.07 -9.60 20.31
CA GLY A 274 9.30 -9.60 21.13
C GLY A 274 10.63 -9.62 20.37
N GLY A 275 10.64 -9.28 19.07
CA GLY A 275 11.86 -9.05 18.29
C GLY A 275 12.59 -10.29 17.75
N GLU A 276 11.89 -11.40 17.51
CA GLU A 276 12.49 -12.61 16.94
C GLU A 276 13.15 -12.43 15.56
N LYS A 277 14.09 -13.32 15.22
CA LYS A 277 14.80 -13.30 13.93
C LYS A 277 13.88 -13.76 12.79
N MET A 278 13.90 -12.99 11.72
CA MET A 278 12.94 -13.13 10.62
C MET A 278 13.00 -14.45 9.84
N LYS A 279 14.19 -15.04 9.70
CA LYS A 279 14.34 -16.32 8.98
C LYS A 279 13.64 -17.46 9.71
N ASP A 280 13.66 -17.42 11.04
CA ASP A 280 13.05 -18.44 11.88
C ASP A 280 11.51 -18.33 11.80
N VAL A 281 10.99 -17.10 11.80
CA VAL A 281 9.55 -16.80 11.68
C VAL A 281 8.96 -17.27 10.34
N ALA A 282 9.62 -16.98 9.22
CA ALA A 282 9.10 -17.36 7.89
C ALA A 282 9.08 -18.89 7.71
N GLN A 283 10.10 -19.59 8.19
CA GLN A 283 10.13 -21.04 8.15
C GLN A 283 9.05 -21.65 9.05
N GLU A 284 8.87 -21.13 10.26
CA GLU A 284 7.81 -21.55 11.17
C GLU A 284 6.42 -21.38 10.55
N LEU A 285 6.12 -20.19 10.00
CA LEU A 285 4.83 -19.91 9.37
C LEU A 285 4.54 -20.86 8.20
N ARG A 286 5.57 -21.18 7.41
CA ARG A 286 5.47 -22.13 6.30
C ARG A 286 5.15 -23.55 6.78
N GLU A 287 5.78 -23.99 7.88
CA GLU A 287 5.47 -25.29 8.48
C GLU A 287 4.05 -25.34 9.04
N GLU A 288 3.53 -24.22 9.55
CA GLU A 288 2.16 -24.15 10.07
C GLU A 288 1.09 -24.18 8.98
N GLU A 289 1.41 -23.77 7.75
CA GLU A 289 0.47 -23.88 6.63
C GLU A 289 0.37 -25.28 6.04
N LYS A 290 1.42 -26.09 6.17
CA LYS A 290 1.39 -27.48 5.72
C LYS A 290 0.28 -28.25 6.45
N SER A 291 -0.50 -29.01 5.69
CA SER A 291 -1.47 -29.95 6.23
C SER A 291 -0.79 -31.02 7.09
N ALA A 292 -1.54 -31.68 7.98
CA ALA A 292 -1.00 -32.80 8.76
C ALA A 292 -0.42 -33.92 7.87
N LEU A 293 -1.02 -34.14 6.69
CA LEU A 293 -0.52 -35.09 5.69
C LEU A 293 0.81 -34.64 5.09
N GLU A 294 1.00 -33.34 4.83
CA GLU A 294 2.27 -32.80 4.31
C GLU A 294 3.36 -32.68 5.39
N ARG A 295 2.97 -32.51 6.67
CA ARG A 295 3.92 -32.44 7.80
C ARG A 295 4.44 -33.82 8.22
N PHE A 296 3.57 -34.83 8.25
CA PHE A 296 3.88 -36.13 8.83
C PHE A 296 3.77 -37.30 7.86
N GLY A 297 3.22 -37.08 6.68
CA GLY A 297 3.07 -38.09 5.64
C GLY A 297 4.02 -37.89 4.47
N VAL A 298 4.10 -38.90 3.61
CA VAL A 298 4.76 -38.85 2.31
C VAL A 298 3.71 -39.26 1.29
N ASP A 299 3.40 -38.38 0.32
CA ASP A 299 2.47 -38.73 -0.76
C ASP A 299 3.17 -39.62 -1.79
N LEU A 300 3.02 -40.93 -1.61
CA LEU A 300 3.55 -41.93 -2.53
C LEU A 300 2.89 -41.86 -3.91
N THR A 301 1.64 -41.39 -4.04
CA THR A 301 0.99 -41.24 -5.35
C THR A 301 1.57 -40.07 -6.13
N GLN A 302 1.93 -38.97 -5.45
CA GLN A 302 2.67 -37.87 -6.07
C GLN A 302 4.06 -38.33 -6.53
N LEU A 303 4.80 -39.03 -5.68
CA LEU A 303 6.13 -39.56 -6.04
C LEU A 303 6.05 -40.54 -7.23
N ALA A 304 5.00 -41.36 -7.30
CA ALA A 304 4.74 -42.23 -8.44
C ALA A 304 4.46 -41.44 -9.73
N ARG A 305 3.64 -40.38 -9.68
CA ARG A 305 3.39 -39.49 -10.84
C ARG A 305 4.65 -38.79 -11.34
N GLU A 306 5.53 -38.41 -10.42
CA GLU A 306 6.82 -37.79 -10.72
C GLU A 306 7.89 -38.79 -11.19
N GLY A 307 7.59 -40.09 -11.20
CA GLY A 307 8.53 -41.14 -11.59
C GLY A 307 9.70 -41.34 -10.63
N LYS A 308 9.55 -40.92 -9.37
CA LYS A 308 10.59 -40.98 -8.34
C LYS A 308 10.60 -42.28 -7.53
N LEU A 309 9.59 -43.14 -7.70
CA LEU A 309 9.54 -44.45 -7.05
C LEU A 309 10.21 -45.51 -7.92
N ASP A 310 11.03 -46.35 -7.30
CA ASP A 310 11.66 -47.48 -7.99
C ASP A 310 10.61 -48.50 -8.48
N PRO A 311 10.85 -49.17 -9.63
CA PRO A 311 9.93 -50.19 -10.12
C PRO A 311 9.89 -51.39 -9.17
N VAL A 312 8.68 -51.81 -8.78
CA VAL A 312 8.48 -52.90 -7.83
C VAL A 312 8.39 -54.25 -8.56
N ILE A 313 9.38 -55.12 -8.35
CA ILE A 313 9.49 -56.42 -9.04
C ILE A 313 9.08 -57.56 -8.10
N GLY A 314 8.23 -58.47 -8.58
CA GLY A 314 7.94 -59.75 -7.91
C GLY A 314 7.02 -59.68 -6.69
N ARG A 315 6.32 -58.56 -6.48
CA ARG A 315 5.36 -58.34 -5.36
C ARG A 315 3.89 -58.26 -5.80
N GLU A 316 3.61 -58.76 -7.00
CA GLU A 316 2.27 -58.68 -7.61
C GLU A 316 1.17 -59.32 -6.77
N LYS A 317 1.44 -60.49 -6.18
CA LYS A 317 0.45 -61.22 -5.37
C LYS A 317 0.09 -60.45 -4.11
N GLU A 318 1.10 -59.91 -3.42
CA GLU A 318 0.94 -59.13 -2.20
C GLU A 318 0.20 -57.81 -2.48
N ILE A 319 0.55 -57.11 -3.56
CA ILE A 319 -0.15 -55.86 -3.96
C ILE A 319 -1.62 -56.16 -4.29
N ASN A 320 -1.90 -57.22 -5.04
CA ASN A 320 -3.28 -57.65 -5.34
C ASN A 320 -4.07 -57.99 -4.05
N GLN A 321 -3.42 -58.63 -3.07
CA GLN A 321 -4.05 -58.94 -1.79
C GLN A 321 -4.37 -57.66 -0.99
N VAL A 322 -3.50 -56.65 -1.03
CA VAL A 322 -3.76 -55.34 -0.41
C VAL A 322 -4.98 -54.66 -1.05
N ILE A 323 -5.06 -54.66 -2.39
CA ILE A 323 -6.21 -54.13 -3.15
C ILE A 323 -7.50 -54.84 -2.74
N GLU A 324 -7.48 -56.17 -2.68
CA GLU A 324 -8.65 -56.98 -2.29
C GLU A 324 -9.12 -56.62 -0.88
N VAL A 325 -8.20 -56.43 0.07
CA VAL A 325 -8.53 -56.03 1.45
C VAL A 325 -9.15 -54.64 1.49
N LEU A 326 -8.58 -53.66 0.77
CA LEU A 326 -9.09 -52.28 0.72
C LEU A 326 -10.52 -52.18 0.17
N LEU A 327 -10.92 -53.11 -0.70
CA LEU A 327 -12.25 -53.18 -1.32
C LEU A 327 -13.31 -53.86 -0.44
N ARG A 328 -12.93 -54.41 0.72
CA ARG A 328 -13.89 -55.07 1.63
C ARG A 328 -14.83 -54.06 2.26
N ARG A 329 -16.06 -54.49 2.56
CA ARG A 329 -17.05 -53.67 3.30
C ARG A 329 -16.69 -53.48 4.78
N THR A 330 -16.02 -54.47 5.38
CA THR A 330 -15.59 -54.45 6.78
C THR A 330 -14.15 -54.97 6.87
N LYS A 331 -13.39 -54.50 7.88
CA LYS A 331 -11.95 -54.80 8.04
C LYS A 331 -11.14 -54.49 6.78
N ASN A 332 -11.36 -53.30 6.24
CA ASN A 332 -10.75 -52.81 4.99
C ASN A 332 -9.39 -52.13 5.19
N ASN A 333 -8.78 -52.26 6.36
CA ASN A 333 -7.46 -51.72 6.65
C ASN A 333 -6.41 -52.83 6.56
N PRO A 334 -5.62 -52.90 5.48
CA PRO A 334 -4.58 -53.92 5.33
C PRO A 334 -3.45 -53.70 6.34
N VAL A 335 -2.97 -54.78 6.94
CA VAL A 335 -1.83 -54.76 7.87
C VAL A 335 -0.74 -55.66 7.28
N LEU A 336 0.38 -55.07 6.87
CA LEU A 336 1.53 -55.80 6.31
C LEU A 336 2.40 -56.34 7.46
N VAL A 337 2.48 -57.67 7.57
CA VAL A 337 3.25 -58.37 8.61
C VAL A 337 4.42 -59.13 7.97
N GLY A 338 5.59 -59.06 8.58
CA GLY A 338 6.79 -59.78 8.14
C GLY A 338 8.04 -59.25 8.84
N ASP A 339 9.19 -59.88 8.62
CA ASP A 339 10.46 -59.47 9.23
C ASP A 339 10.91 -58.07 8.73
N PRO A 340 11.72 -57.33 9.50
CA PRO A 340 12.36 -56.10 9.02
C PRO A 340 13.17 -56.35 7.74
N GLY A 341 13.14 -55.41 6.79
CA GLY A 341 13.93 -55.50 5.54
C GLY A 341 13.32 -56.34 4.40
N VAL A 342 12.20 -57.04 4.62
CA VAL A 342 11.56 -57.86 3.55
C VAL A 342 10.89 -57.06 2.43
N GLY A 343 10.94 -55.73 2.45
CA GLY A 343 10.35 -54.87 1.42
C GLY A 343 8.86 -54.56 1.62
N LYS A 344 8.39 -54.45 2.87
CA LYS A 344 7.00 -54.04 3.16
C LYS A 344 6.64 -52.69 2.53
N THR A 345 7.57 -51.73 2.57
CA THR A 345 7.42 -50.40 1.94
C THR A 345 7.23 -50.49 0.43
N ALA A 346 7.97 -51.38 -0.25
CA ALA A 346 7.87 -51.58 -1.69
C ALA A 346 6.47 -52.05 -2.13
N ILE A 347 5.75 -52.79 -1.28
CA ILE A 347 4.36 -53.18 -1.57
C ILE A 347 3.46 -51.93 -1.61
N VAL A 348 3.67 -50.97 -0.72
CA VAL A 348 2.90 -49.72 -0.66
C VAL A 348 3.26 -48.78 -1.82
N GLU A 349 4.55 -48.67 -2.16
CA GLU A 349 5.03 -47.94 -3.34
C GLU A 349 4.47 -48.52 -4.65
N GLY A 350 4.44 -49.84 -4.76
CA GLY A 350 3.86 -50.55 -5.90
C GLY A 350 2.35 -50.36 -6.01
N LEU A 351 1.63 -50.30 -4.88
CA LEU A 351 0.22 -49.92 -4.86
C LEU A 351 0.02 -48.48 -5.37
N ALA A 352 0.85 -47.52 -4.94
CA ALA A 352 0.80 -46.15 -5.40
C ALA A 352 1.04 -46.03 -6.92
N GLN A 353 2.03 -46.76 -7.46
CA GLN A 353 2.27 -46.86 -8.91
C GLN A 353 1.03 -47.39 -9.64
N ARG A 354 0.38 -48.45 -9.14
CA ARG A 354 -0.84 -49.00 -9.75
C ARG A 354 -2.02 -48.06 -9.71
N ILE A 355 -2.21 -47.31 -8.62
CA ILE A 355 -3.27 -46.30 -8.53
C ILE A 355 -3.06 -45.22 -9.60
N VAL A 356 -1.84 -44.69 -9.72
CA VAL A 356 -1.50 -43.64 -10.71
C VAL A 356 -1.67 -44.14 -12.14
N ASN A 357 -1.28 -45.39 -12.42
CA ASN A 357 -1.41 -46.01 -13.74
C ASN A 357 -2.84 -46.48 -14.05
N LYS A 358 -3.79 -46.31 -13.13
CA LYS A 358 -5.17 -46.83 -13.24
C LYS A 358 -5.25 -48.35 -13.39
N GLU A 359 -4.30 -49.06 -12.81
CA GLU A 359 -4.21 -50.53 -12.74
C GLU A 359 -4.87 -51.11 -11.49
N VAL A 360 -5.80 -50.35 -10.88
CA VAL A 360 -6.62 -50.75 -9.74
C VAL A 360 -8.11 -50.70 -10.11
N PRO A 361 -9.00 -51.41 -9.41
CA PRO A 361 -10.45 -51.30 -9.62
C PRO A 361 -10.96 -49.86 -9.49
N ILE A 362 -12.05 -49.54 -10.19
CA ILE A 362 -12.61 -48.17 -10.32
C ILE A 362 -12.84 -47.53 -8.94
N GLU A 363 -13.24 -48.32 -7.95
CA GLU A 363 -13.49 -47.86 -6.58
C GLU A 363 -12.26 -47.29 -5.86
N LEU A 364 -11.05 -47.52 -6.39
CA LEU A 364 -9.77 -47.04 -5.87
C LEU A 364 -9.06 -46.03 -6.78
N GLN A 365 -9.56 -45.75 -7.99
CA GLN A 365 -8.88 -44.87 -8.94
C GLN A 365 -9.01 -43.38 -8.58
N ASP A 366 -10.12 -42.95 -7.97
CA ASP A 366 -10.45 -41.53 -7.71
C ASP A 366 -10.91 -41.26 -6.26
N LYS A 367 -10.44 -42.06 -5.28
CA LYS A 367 -10.62 -41.72 -3.86
C LYS A 367 -9.62 -40.62 -3.48
N ALA A 368 -10.06 -39.37 -3.61
CA ALA A 368 -9.38 -38.19 -3.08
C ALA A 368 -9.70 -37.98 -1.60
#